data_AF-A0AAW5M888-F1
#
_entry.id   AF-A0AAW5M888-F1
#
_cell.length_a   1.000
_cell.length_b   1.000
_cell.length_c   1.000
_cell.angle_alpha   90.00
_cell.angle_beta   90.00
_cell.angle_gamma   90.00
#
_symmetry.space_group_name_H-M   'P 1'
#
loop_
_entity.id
_entity.type
_entity.pdbx_description
1 polymer ?
#
loop_
_entity_poly.entity_id
_entity_poly.type
_entity_poly.pdbx_seq_one_letter_code
_entity_poly.pdbx_strand_id
1 'polypeptide(L)'
;MLKSMRKNGLILAMFALGCTALVVLTNELTKDKIAHQQQLEKQQTLSVLLPEGSYDNDLVASCKQVTSRKYLGSDQPQALYTASKNGVVTGYALEAIAPDGYSGAIRIVAGFGAKGTITAVRVLAHNETPGLGDKIELKKSDWINSFAGKFLTHDNEPQWAVKKDGGEFDAFTGATITPRAVVKAVKNLLKLQQEQPELLSNAPACPAAN
;
A
#
# COMPACT_ATOMS: atom_id res chain seq x y z
N MET A 1 -50.35 27.62 -16.11
CA MET A 1 -49.51 26.47 -15.72
C MET A 1 -48.07 26.57 -16.25
N LEU A 2 -47.84 26.69 -17.58
CA LEU A 2 -46.50 26.81 -18.17
C LEU A 2 -45.61 27.96 -17.62
N LYS A 3 -46.17 29.15 -17.34
CA LYS A 3 -45.42 30.26 -16.74
C LYS A 3 -44.86 29.93 -15.34
N SER A 4 -45.62 29.25 -14.50
CA SER A 4 -45.17 28.85 -13.15
C SER A 4 -44.15 27.70 -13.21
N MET A 5 -44.34 26.73 -14.11
CA MET A 5 -43.36 25.67 -14.35
C MET A 5 -42.02 26.23 -14.83
N ARG A 6 -42.04 27.21 -15.76
CA ARG A 6 -40.82 27.87 -16.25
C ARG A 6 -40.11 28.69 -15.18
N LYS A 7 -40.86 29.43 -14.33
CA LYS A 7 -40.29 30.20 -13.22
C LYS A 7 -39.60 29.30 -12.21
N ASN A 8 -40.27 28.23 -11.77
CA ASN A 8 -39.70 27.30 -10.79
C ASN A 8 -38.51 26.53 -11.38
N GLY A 9 -38.57 26.13 -12.64
CA GLY A 9 -37.45 25.51 -13.34
C GLY A 9 -36.22 26.42 -13.45
N LEU A 10 -36.41 27.71 -13.75
CA LEU A 10 -35.32 28.69 -13.78
C LEU A 10 -34.69 28.93 -12.40
N ILE A 11 -35.51 28.99 -11.34
CA ILE A 11 -35.02 29.15 -9.97
C ILE A 11 -34.18 27.93 -9.58
N LEU A 12 -34.65 26.72 -9.88
CA LEU A 12 -33.92 25.49 -9.58
C LEU A 12 -32.61 25.40 -10.37
N ALA A 13 -32.61 25.81 -11.65
CA ALA A 13 -31.41 25.86 -12.46
C ALA A 13 -30.37 26.86 -11.93
N MET A 14 -30.80 28.07 -11.53
CA MET A 14 -29.90 29.06 -10.92
C MET A 14 -29.35 28.58 -9.58
N PHE A 15 -30.16 27.93 -8.76
CA PHE A 15 -29.72 27.37 -7.50
C PHE A 15 -28.69 26.25 -7.72
N ALA A 16 -28.96 25.33 -8.64
CA ALA A 16 -28.02 24.27 -9.01
C ALA A 16 -26.69 24.84 -9.51
N LEU A 17 -26.74 25.86 -10.39
CA LEU A 17 -25.54 26.56 -10.87
C LEU A 17 -24.76 27.20 -9.72
N GLY A 18 -25.44 27.87 -8.79
CA GLY A 18 -24.81 28.46 -7.61
C GLY A 18 -24.12 27.42 -6.73
N CYS A 19 -24.79 26.29 -6.45
CA CYS A 19 -24.21 25.19 -5.68
C CYS A 19 -22.99 24.57 -6.39
N THR A 20 -23.08 24.29 -7.69
CA THR A 20 -21.96 23.74 -8.46
C THR A 20 -20.78 24.71 -8.50
N ALA A 21 -21.02 26.01 -8.70
CA ALA A 21 -19.96 27.01 -8.70
C ALA A 21 -19.25 27.07 -7.34
N LEU A 22 -20.00 27.01 -6.24
CA LEU A 22 -19.44 26.98 -4.89
C LEU A 22 -18.59 25.72 -4.67
N VAL A 23 -19.07 24.55 -5.09
CA VAL A 23 -18.31 23.29 -4.99
C VAL A 23 -17.02 23.35 -5.82
N VAL A 24 -17.08 23.81 -7.06
CA VAL A 24 -15.90 23.94 -7.94
C VAL A 24 -14.88 24.90 -7.34
N LEU A 25 -15.31 26.06 -6.84
CA LEU A 25 -14.42 27.01 -6.19
C LEU A 25 -13.75 26.42 -4.94
N THR A 26 -14.50 25.70 -4.09
CA THR A 26 -13.92 25.04 -2.93
C THR A 26 -12.92 23.95 -3.33
N ASN A 27 -13.20 23.19 -4.38
CA ASN A 27 -12.29 22.16 -4.87
C ASN A 27 -10.98 22.77 -5.39
N GLU A 28 -11.05 23.80 -6.24
CA GLU A 28 -9.86 24.48 -6.78
C GLU A 28 -8.99 25.08 -5.66
N LEU A 29 -9.61 25.75 -4.68
CA LEU A 29 -8.87 26.35 -3.56
C LEU A 29 -8.24 25.30 -2.62
N THR A 30 -8.80 24.09 -2.56
CA THR A 30 -8.34 23.04 -1.63
C THR A 30 -7.44 22.00 -2.29
N LYS A 31 -7.39 21.95 -3.63
CA LYS A 31 -6.63 20.96 -4.40
C LYS A 31 -5.16 20.89 -4.00
N ASP A 32 -4.48 22.04 -3.93
CA ASP A 32 -3.05 22.09 -3.59
C ASP A 32 -2.78 21.62 -2.15
N LYS A 33 -3.67 21.98 -1.23
CA LYS A 33 -3.55 21.56 0.18
C LYS A 33 -3.75 20.06 0.32
N ILE A 34 -4.71 19.47 -0.41
CA ILE A 34 -4.94 18.03 -0.45
C ILE A 34 -3.70 17.33 -1.04
N ALA A 35 -3.18 17.82 -2.16
CA ALA A 35 -2.00 17.25 -2.80
C ALA A 35 -0.78 17.28 -1.87
N HIS A 36 -0.56 18.39 -1.18
CA HIS A 36 0.54 18.52 -0.22
C HIS A 36 0.40 17.58 0.98
N GLN A 37 -0.82 17.45 1.55
CA GLN A 37 -1.07 16.51 2.64
C GLN A 37 -0.86 15.06 2.19
N GLN A 38 -1.32 14.71 0.99
CA GLN A 38 -1.10 13.37 0.42
C GLN A 38 0.39 13.06 0.23
N GLN A 39 1.20 14.05 -0.17
CA GLN A 39 2.65 13.89 -0.30
C GLN A 39 3.32 13.68 1.07
N LEU A 40 2.92 14.45 2.08
CA LEU A 40 3.42 14.29 3.44
C LEU A 40 3.06 12.92 4.04
N GLU A 41 1.81 12.47 3.88
CA GLU A 41 1.37 11.14 4.34
C GLU A 41 2.15 10.01 3.66
N LYS A 42 2.41 10.12 2.36
CA LYS A 42 3.27 9.18 1.63
C LYS A 42 4.67 9.16 2.19
N GLN A 43 5.28 10.33 2.38
CA GLN A 43 6.63 10.43 2.92
C GLN A 43 6.75 9.84 4.33
N GLN A 44 5.77 10.11 5.20
CA GLN A 44 5.70 9.53 6.56
C GLN A 44 5.52 8.01 6.53
N THR A 45 4.69 7.50 5.61
CA THR A 45 4.52 6.05 5.46
C THR A 45 5.82 5.40 5.01
N LEU A 46 6.52 6.01 4.04
CA LEU A 46 7.79 5.50 3.52
C LEU A 46 8.93 5.56 4.55
N SER A 47 9.01 6.61 5.38
CA SER A 47 10.04 6.71 6.41
C SER A 47 9.90 5.66 7.51
N VAL A 48 8.68 5.17 7.75
CA VAL A 48 8.43 4.04 8.68
C VAL A 48 8.85 2.71 8.06
N LEU A 49 8.78 2.58 6.73
CA LEU A 49 9.14 1.36 6.01
C LEU A 49 10.64 1.25 5.72
N LEU A 50 11.35 2.36 5.63
CA LEU A 50 12.76 2.43 5.28
C LEU A 50 13.51 3.16 6.41
N PRO A 51 14.47 2.52 7.10
CA PRO A 51 15.06 3.08 8.32
C PRO A 51 15.65 4.48 8.10
N GLU A 52 15.43 5.39 9.05
CA GLU A 52 16.03 6.73 8.98
C GLU A 52 17.56 6.65 8.91
N GLY A 53 18.15 7.51 8.08
CA GLY A 53 19.59 7.52 7.83
C GLY A 53 20.09 6.38 6.93
N SER A 54 19.23 5.47 6.48
CA SER A 54 19.58 4.45 5.47
C SER A 54 19.53 4.98 4.03
N TYR A 55 19.04 6.20 3.80
CA TYR A 55 18.92 6.82 2.49
C TYR A 55 19.21 8.34 2.55
N ASP A 56 19.57 8.92 1.41
CA ASP A 56 19.75 10.37 1.20
C ASP A 56 18.97 10.92 -0.02
N ASN A 57 18.30 10.04 -0.77
CA ASN A 57 17.49 10.41 -1.92
C ASN A 57 16.04 10.78 -1.53
N ASP A 58 15.34 11.47 -2.45
CA ASP A 58 13.89 11.66 -2.35
C ASP A 58 13.17 10.33 -2.67
N LEU A 59 12.61 9.71 -1.63
CA LEU A 59 11.89 8.45 -1.74
C LEU A 59 10.65 8.57 -2.62
N VAL A 60 9.89 9.65 -2.52
CA VAL A 60 8.65 9.82 -3.29
C VAL A 60 8.97 9.98 -4.77
N ALA A 61 10.02 10.74 -5.09
CA ALA A 61 10.51 10.90 -6.46
C ALA A 61 11.11 9.61 -7.05
N SER A 62 11.53 8.65 -6.21
CA SER A 62 12.07 7.36 -6.64
C SER A 62 11.02 6.35 -7.13
N CYS A 63 9.74 6.76 -7.21
CA CYS A 63 8.62 5.90 -7.58
C CYS A 63 8.82 5.23 -8.94
N LYS A 64 8.75 3.90 -8.93
CA LYS A 64 8.70 3.02 -10.10
C LYS A 64 7.47 2.12 -10.03
N GLN A 65 7.14 1.46 -11.12
CA GLN A 65 6.01 0.54 -11.18
C GLN A 65 6.47 -0.87 -11.54
N VAL A 66 6.12 -1.84 -10.69
CA VAL A 66 6.42 -3.26 -10.91
C VAL A 66 5.12 -3.99 -11.19
N THR A 67 5.13 -4.86 -12.20
CA THR A 67 3.96 -5.69 -12.56
C THR A 67 4.36 -7.16 -12.48
N SER A 68 3.70 -7.90 -11.60
CA SER A 68 3.81 -9.36 -11.56
C SER A 68 2.67 -9.97 -10.76
N ARG A 69 1.77 -10.68 -11.44
CA ARG A 69 0.69 -11.40 -10.75
C ARG A 69 1.20 -12.48 -9.82
N LYS A 70 2.30 -13.16 -10.16
CA LYS A 70 2.91 -14.22 -9.35
C LYS A 70 3.33 -13.70 -7.98
N TYR A 71 4.02 -12.55 -7.93
CA TYR A 71 4.59 -12.05 -6.67
C TYR A 71 3.76 -10.96 -6.00
N LEU A 72 3.11 -10.10 -6.78
CA LEU A 72 2.37 -8.93 -6.28
C LEU A 72 0.87 -9.18 -6.16
N GLY A 73 0.39 -10.36 -6.58
CA GLY A 73 -1.02 -10.77 -6.49
C GLY A 73 -1.97 -9.97 -7.38
N SER A 74 -1.44 -9.21 -8.35
CA SER A 74 -2.20 -8.35 -9.25
C SER A 74 -1.56 -8.27 -10.64
N ASP A 75 -2.39 -8.14 -11.68
CA ASP A 75 -1.94 -7.78 -13.04
C ASP A 75 -1.74 -6.26 -13.20
N GLN A 76 -2.19 -5.47 -12.22
CA GLN A 76 -2.03 -4.02 -12.23
C GLN A 76 -0.64 -3.63 -11.69
N PRO A 77 0.01 -2.60 -12.25
CA PRO A 77 1.29 -2.12 -11.75
C PRO A 77 1.19 -1.67 -10.29
N GLN A 78 2.15 -2.08 -9.46
CA GLN A 78 2.27 -1.68 -8.05
C GLN A 78 3.45 -0.72 -7.86
N ALA A 79 3.30 0.24 -6.95
CA ALA A 79 4.33 1.22 -6.68
C ALA A 79 5.53 0.59 -5.94
N LEU A 80 6.72 0.89 -6.45
CA LEU A 80 8.02 0.57 -5.86
C LEU A 80 8.74 1.88 -5.56
N TYR A 81 9.20 2.05 -4.33
CA TYR A 81 10.05 3.15 -3.92
C TYR A 81 11.42 2.60 -3.55
N THR A 82 12.48 3.23 -4.02
CA THR A 82 13.86 2.77 -3.82
C THR A 82 14.60 3.74 -2.91
N ALA A 83 15.09 3.22 -1.79
CA ALA A 83 16.01 3.93 -0.92
C ALA A 83 17.44 3.75 -1.43
N SER A 84 18.17 4.84 -1.57
CA SER A 84 19.60 4.82 -1.88
C SER A 84 20.36 5.79 -0.97
N LYS A 85 21.62 5.45 -0.69
CA LYS A 85 22.55 6.27 0.07
C LYS A 85 23.88 6.32 -0.67
N ASN A 86 24.39 7.52 -0.94
CA ASN A 86 25.60 7.74 -1.74
C ASN A 86 25.57 6.99 -3.08
N GLY A 87 24.40 6.92 -3.72
CA GLY A 87 24.21 6.21 -4.99
C GLY A 87 24.09 4.68 -4.89
N VAL A 88 24.17 4.09 -3.70
CA VAL A 88 24.00 2.64 -3.48
C VAL A 88 22.59 2.36 -2.96
N VAL A 89 21.89 1.39 -3.55
CA VAL A 89 20.57 0.98 -3.08
C VAL A 89 20.67 0.30 -1.71
N THR A 90 19.91 0.80 -0.75
CA THR A 90 19.89 0.30 0.64
C THR A 90 18.61 -0.44 0.98
N GLY A 91 17.52 -0.19 0.25
CA GLY A 91 16.26 -0.89 0.44
C GLY A 91 15.17 -0.48 -0.54
N TYR A 92 14.02 -1.13 -0.39
CA TYR A 92 12.84 -0.93 -1.22
C TYR A 92 11.60 -0.89 -0.35
N ALA A 93 10.61 -0.09 -0.74
CA ALA A 93 9.25 -0.18 -0.26
C ALA A 93 8.34 -0.54 -1.45
N LEU A 94 7.68 -1.68 -1.39
CA LEU A 94 6.90 -2.22 -2.51
C LEU A 94 5.47 -2.49 -2.10
N GLU A 95 4.53 -1.94 -2.87
CA GLU A 95 3.11 -2.26 -2.76
C GLU A 95 2.81 -3.63 -3.34
N ALA A 96 1.85 -4.33 -2.73
CA ALA A 96 1.37 -5.63 -3.18
C ALA A 96 -0.10 -5.81 -2.81
N ILE A 97 -0.74 -6.75 -3.51
CA ILE A 97 -2.10 -7.18 -3.23
C ILE A 97 -2.04 -8.61 -2.72
N ALA A 98 -2.65 -8.85 -1.56
CA ALA A 98 -3.01 -10.20 -1.13
C ALA A 98 -4.45 -10.47 -1.61
N PRO A 99 -4.66 -11.17 -2.74
CA PRO A 99 -5.99 -11.38 -3.30
C PRO A 99 -6.84 -12.34 -2.46
N ASP A 100 -6.19 -13.16 -1.64
CA ASP A 100 -6.80 -14.27 -0.88
C ASP A 100 -7.33 -13.83 0.51
N GLY A 101 -7.58 -12.53 0.73
CA GLY A 101 -8.18 -12.04 1.98
C GLY A 101 -9.63 -12.52 2.16
N TYR A 102 -10.11 -12.58 3.40
CA TYR A 102 -11.41 -13.21 3.69
C TYR A 102 -12.59 -12.45 3.07
N SER A 103 -12.57 -11.13 3.14
CA SER A 103 -13.59 -10.21 2.60
C SER A 103 -13.10 -9.47 1.36
N GLY A 104 -12.11 -10.04 0.67
CA GLY A 104 -11.54 -9.53 -0.57
C GLY A 104 -10.07 -9.14 -0.46
N ALA A 105 -9.59 -8.43 -1.48
CA ALA A 105 -8.18 -8.10 -1.62
C ALA A 105 -7.69 -7.16 -0.50
N ILE A 106 -6.51 -7.47 0.05
CA ILE A 106 -5.81 -6.65 1.04
C ILE A 106 -4.64 -5.98 0.33
N ARG A 107 -4.60 -4.65 0.33
CA ARG A 107 -3.47 -3.88 -0.18
C ARG A 107 -2.47 -3.66 0.94
N ILE A 108 -1.22 -4.05 0.71
CA ILE A 108 -0.14 -3.90 1.65
C ILE A 108 1.03 -3.15 1.01
N VAL A 109 1.88 -2.59 1.84
CA VAL A 109 3.20 -2.10 1.47
C VAL A 109 4.22 -2.68 2.44
N ALA A 110 5.31 -3.23 1.90
CA ALA A 110 6.38 -3.80 2.71
C ALA A 110 7.70 -3.10 2.39
N GLY A 111 8.40 -2.67 3.44
CA GLY A 111 9.75 -2.17 3.39
C GLY A 111 10.74 -3.29 3.67
N PHE A 112 11.74 -3.47 2.82
CA PHE A 112 12.81 -4.44 2.99
C PHE A 112 14.15 -3.88 2.54
N GLY A 113 15.21 -4.24 3.27
CA GLY A 113 16.57 -3.85 2.92
C GLY A 113 17.04 -4.53 1.63
N ALA A 114 18.17 -4.05 1.09
CA ALA A 114 18.80 -4.61 -0.10
C ALA A 114 19.18 -6.11 0.07
N LYS A 115 19.31 -6.59 1.30
CA LYS A 115 19.58 -8.00 1.65
C LYS A 115 18.32 -8.84 1.89
N GLY A 116 17.12 -8.27 1.74
CA GLY A 116 15.84 -8.97 1.93
C GLY A 116 15.38 -9.15 3.37
N THR A 117 15.95 -8.39 4.31
CA THR A 117 15.40 -8.27 5.67
C THR A 117 14.24 -7.28 5.66
N ILE A 118 13.07 -7.70 6.12
CA ILE A 118 11.90 -6.83 6.28
C ILE A 118 12.19 -5.80 7.37
N THR A 119 11.97 -4.54 7.07
CA THR A 119 12.00 -3.45 8.05
C THR A 119 10.62 -3.30 8.68
N ALA A 120 9.58 -3.14 7.87
CA ALA A 120 8.21 -3.00 8.33
C ALA A 120 7.20 -3.36 7.24
N VAL A 121 5.98 -3.70 7.65
CA VAL A 121 4.84 -3.93 6.76
C VAL A 121 3.68 -3.06 7.23
N ARG A 122 2.95 -2.46 6.29
CA ARG A 122 1.74 -1.69 6.56
C ARG A 122 0.61 -2.14 5.65
N VAL A 123 -0.60 -2.10 6.18
CA VAL A 123 -1.82 -2.35 5.42
C VAL A 123 -2.34 -1.01 4.94
N LEU A 124 -2.52 -0.88 3.62
CA LEU A 124 -3.02 0.34 2.97
C LEU A 124 -4.55 0.34 2.89
N ALA A 125 -5.15 -0.81 2.59
CA ALA A 125 -6.60 -0.97 2.50
C ALA A 125 -7.02 -2.43 2.64
N HIS A 126 -8.19 -2.68 3.24
CA HIS A 126 -8.86 -3.98 3.28
C HIS A 126 -10.35 -3.83 3.61
N ASN A 127 -11.10 -4.92 3.48
CA ASN A 127 -12.52 -5.00 3.88
C ASN A 127 -12.78 -6.06 4.96
N GLU A 128 -11.74 -6.57 5.61
CA GLU A 128 -11.86 -7.62 6.62
C GLU A 128 -12.78 -7.25 7.79
N THR A 129 -13.41 -8.26 8.39
CA THR A 129 -14.39 -8.09 9.46
C THR A 129 -13.80 -7.39 10.69
N PRO A 130 -14.42 -6.28 11.15
CA PRO A 130 -14.01 -5.58 12.36
C PRO A 130 -13.98 -6.47 13.61
N GLY A 131 -12.93 -6.38 14.42
CA GLY A 131 -12.71 -7.18 15.63
C GLY A 131 -12.18 -8.60 15.39
N LEU A 132 -12.12 -9.06 14.13
CA LEU A 132 -11.69 -10.39 13.73
C LEU A 132 -10.43 -10.31 12.85
N GLY A 133 -10.59 -9.85 11.61
CA GLY A 133 -9.53 -9.79 10.60
C GLY A 133 -8.81 -8.44 10.51
N ASP A 134 -9.43 -7.35 10.99
CA ASP A 134 -8.86 -6.00 11.03
C ASP A 134 -7.64 -5.85 11.96
N LYS A 135 -7.30 -6.90 12.73
CA LYS A 135 -6.08 -6.97 13.55
C LYS A 135 -4.79 -6.93 12.73
N ILE A 136 -4.87 -6.98 11.39
CA ILE A 136 -3.73 -6.67 10.52
C ILE A 136 -3.37 -5.18 10.50
N GLU A 137 -4.29 -4.30 10.93
CA GLU A 137 -4.00 -2.88 11.09
C GLU A 137 -3.12 -2.65 12.32
N LEU A 138 -2.04 -1.88 12.14
CA LEU A 138 -1.16 -1.50 13.24
C LEU A 138 -1.89 -0.76 14.37
N LYS A 139 -2.94 0.01 14.04
CA LYS A 139 -3.75 0.73 15.03
C LYS A 139 -4.58 -0.19 15.94
N LYS A 140 -4.74 -1.47 15.57
CA LYS A 140 -5.56 -2.47 16.26
C LYS A 140 -4.73 -3.52 16.97
N SER A 141 -3.58 -3.89 16.40
CA SER A 141 -2.69 -4.91 16.95
C SER A 141 -1.27 -4.79 16.41
N ASP A 142 -0.30 -5.24 17.21
CA ASP A 142 1.10 -5.36 16.80
C ASP A 142 1.40 -6.57 15.90
N TRP A 143 0.39 -7.36 15.53
CA TRP A 143 0.59 -8.56 14.72
C TRP A 143 1.38 -8.28 13.43
N ILE A 144 1.11 -7.16 12.75
CA ILE A 144 1.81 -6.77 11.52
C ILE A 144 3.31 -6.44 11.75
N ASN A 145 3.72 -6.15 12.99
CA ASN A 145 5.13 -5.93 13.32
C ASN A 145 5.90 -7.24 13.48
N SER A 146 5.22 -8.39 13.53
CA SER A 146 5.88 -9.70 13.57
C SER A 146 6.76 -9.97 12.35
N PHE A 147 6.53 -9.27 11.23
CA PHE A 147 7.39 -9.37 10.04
C PHE A 147 8.73 -8.65 10.19
N ALA A 148 8.84 -7.65 11.07
CA ALA A 148 10.04 -6.84 11.20
C ALA A 148 11.25 -7.68 11.63
N GLY A 149 12.40 -7.49 10.97
CA GLY A 149 13.63 -8.23 11.21
C GLY A 149 13.68 -9.63 10.60
N LYS A 150 12.58 -10.11 10.01
CA LYS A 150 12.55 -11.42 9.33
C LYS A 150 13.11 -11.32 7.92
N PHE A 151 13.64 -12.43 7.43
CA PHE A 151 14.17 -12.58 6.08
C PHE A 151 13.81 -13.97 5.55
N LEU A 152 13.80 -14.12 4.23
CA LEU A 152 13.47 -15.40 3.58
C LEU A 152 14.76 -16.12 3.15
N THR A 153 14.81 -17.41 3.39
CA THR A 153 15.83 -18.36 2.93
C THR A 153 15.13 -19.62 2.47
N HIS A 154 15.86 -20.50 1.78
CA HIS A 154 15.31 -21.79 1.39
C HIS A 154 14.86 -22.62 2.61
N ASP A 155 15.66 -22.64 3.67
CA ASP A 155 15.41 -23.47 4.86
C ASP A 155 14.22 -22.98 5.70
N ASN A 156 14.00 -21.67 5.76
CA ASN A 156 12.89 -21.09 6.52
C ASN A 156 11.63 -20.82 5.68
N GLU A 157 11.63 -21.04 4.37
CA GLU A 157 10.46 -20.83 3.52
C GLU A 157 9.18 -21.54 4.04
N PRO A 158 9.24 -22.78 4.56
CA PRO A 158 8.07 -23.44 5.17
C PRO A 158 7.56 -22.74 6.44
N GLN A 159 8.44 -22.02 7.15
CA GLN A 159 8.07 -21.29 8.36
C GLN A 159 7.24 -20.03 8.05
N TRP A 160 7.29 -19.52 6.81
CA TRP A 160 6.45 -18.43 6.34
C TRP A 160 5.01 -18.86 6.05
N ALA A 161 4.34 -19.28 7.12
CA ALA A 161 2.94 -19.65 7.21
C ALA A 161 2.43 -19.29 8.62
N VAL A 162 1.12 -19.39 8.81
CA VAL A 162 0.57 -19.26 10.17
C VAL A 162 0.91 -20.49 11.01
N LYS A 163 0.98 -20.37 12.34
CA LYS A 163 1.25 -21.48 13.28
C LYS A 163 0.29 -22.64 13.11
N LYS A 164 -0.97 -22.37 12.75
CA LYS A 164 -1.98 -23.40 12.45
C LYS A 164 -1.62 -24.28 11.25
N ASP A 165 -0.79 -23.75 10.34
CA ASP A 165 -0.31 -24.43 9.14
C ASP A 165 1.17 -24.84 9.28
N GLY A 166 1.73 -24.82 10.50
CA GLY A 166 3.12 -25.23 10.80
C GLY A 166 4.17 -24.13 10.68
N GLY A 167 3.77 -22.87 10.44
CA GLY A 167 4.69 -21.74 10.36
C GLY A 167 4.88 -20.98 11.68
N GLU A 168 5.42 -19.77 11.59
CA GLU A 168 5.80 -18.96 12.77
C GLU A 168 4.82 -17.82 13.10
N PHE A 169 3.91 -17.47 12.19
CA PHE A 169 3.03 -16.31 12.35
C PHE A 169 1.74 -16.66 13.09
N ASP A 170 1.30 -15.82 14.03
CA ASP A 170 0.05 -16.09 14.74
C ASP A 170 -1.17 -16.02 13.81
N ALA A 171 -2.12 -16.91 14.02
CA ALA A 171 -3.44 -16.82 13.41
C ALA A 171 -4.38 -16.04 14.32
N PHE A 172 -5.41 -15.41 13.74
CA PHE A 172 -6.49 -14.83 14.54
C PHE A 172 -7.53 -15.91 14.85
N THR A 173 -7.95 -16.00 16.11
CA THR A 173 -9.04 -16.87 16.53
C THR A 173 -10.30 -16.57 15.71
N GLY A 174 -10.83 -17.57 15.01
CA GLY A 174 -12.00 -17.42 14.14
C GLY A 174 -11.74 -16.73 12.78
N ALA A 175 -10.53 -16.26 12.50
CA ALA A 175 -10.20 -15.52 11.27
C ALA A 175 -8.81 -15.87 10.73
N THR A 176 -8.58 -17.15 10.38
CA THR A 176 -7.26 -17.61 9.91
C THR A 176 -6.96 -17.26 8.43
N ILE A 177 -7.96 -16.93 7.63
CA ILE A 177 -7.78 -16.61 6.21
C ILE A 177 -6.98 -15.30 6.04
N THR A 178 -7.30 -14.26 6.82
CA THR A 178 -6.64 -12.95 6.75
C THR A 178 -5.12 -13.03 7.01
N PRO A 179 -4.63 -13.60 8.14
CA PRO A 179 -3.20 -13.70 8.39
C PRO A 179 -2.46 -14.52 7.32
N ARG A 180 -3.07 -15.61 6.83
CA ARG A 180 -2.49 -16.43 5.75
C ARG A 180 -2.25 -15.63 4.48
N ALA A 181 -3.25 -14.84 4.07
CA ALA A 181 -3.15 -14.01 2.87
C ALA A 181 -2.00 -13.00 2.98
N VAL A 182 -1.90 -12.31 4.12
CA VAL A 182 -0.84 -11.33 4.36
C VAL A 182 0.55 -11.98 4.41
N VAL A 183 0.70 -13.09 5.16
CA VAL A 183 1.98 -13.82 5.24
C VAL A 183 2.43 -14.29 3.85
N LYS A 184 1.51 -14.82 3.04
CA LYS A 184 1.79 -15.24 1.67
C LYS A 184 2.24 -14.07 0.79
N ALA A 185 1.56 -12.93 0.87
CA ALA A 185 1.91 -11.74 0.09
C ALA A 185 3.29 -11.20 0.47
N VAL A 186 3.60 -11.06 1.77
CA VAL A 186 4.92 -10.59 2.22
C VAL A 186 6.03 -11.57 1.80
N LYS A 187 5.81 -12.88 1.96
CA LYS A 187 6.74 -13.91 1.48
C LYS A 187 7.03 -13.74 -0.01
N ASN A 188 5.99 -13.56 -0.82
CA ASN A 188 6.13 -13.41 -2.27
C ASN A 188 6.95 -12.18 -2.67
N LEU A 189 6.91 -11.08 -1.90
CA LEU A 189 7.76 -9.91 -2.16
C LEU A 189 9.24 -10.21 -1.94
N LEU A 190 9.57 -10.97 -0.89
CA LEU A 190 10.94 -11.41 -0.67
C LEU A 190 11.40 -12.39 -1.76
N LYS A 191 10.51 -13.28 -2.21
CA LYS A 191 10.78 -14.16 -3.37
C LYS A 191 11.04 -13.36 -4.65
N LEU A 192 10.28 -12.30 -4.90
CA LEU A 192 10.51 -11.42 -6.05
C LEU A 192 11.92 -10.85 -6.04
N GLN A 193 12.38 -10.34 -4.90
CA GLN A 193 13.73 -9.80 -4.77
C GLN A 193 14.83 -10.84 -5.02
N GLN A 194 14.59 -12.10 -4.63
CA GLN A 194 15.56 -13.19 -4.79
C GLN A 194 15.54 -13.82 -6.19
N GLU A 195 14.35 -14.05 -6.74
CA GLU A 195 14.14 -14.77 -8.01
C GLU A 195 14.19 -13.83 -9.23
N GLN A 196 13.76 -12.58 -9.09
CA GLN A 196 13.65 -11.60 -10.18
C GLN A 196 14.06 -10.18 -9.75
N PRO A 197 15.32 -9.98 -9.30
CA PRO A 197 15.81 -8.65 -8.89
C PRO A 197 15.76 -7.62 -10.03
N GLU A 198 15.82 -8.05 -11.29
CA GLU A 198 15.72 -7.19 -12.47
C GLU A 198 14.36 -6.48 -12.58
N LEU A 199 13.29 -7.08 -12.05
CA LEU A 199 11.98 -6.43 -12.00
C LEU A 199 11.96 -5.23 -11.05
N LEU A 200 12.85 -5.21 -10.05
CA LEU A 200 12.99 -4.06 -9.15
C LEU A 200 13.92 -2.99 -9.75
N SER A 201 15.05 -3.41 -10.34
CA SER A 201 16.03 -2.47 -10.90
C SER A 201 15.52 -1.76 -12.15
N ASN A 202 14.85 -2.49 -13.05
CA ASN A 202 14.46 -2.02 -14.38
C ASN A 202 13.01 -1.54 -14.46
N ALA A 203 12.31 -1.45 -13.33
CA ALA A 203 10.94 -0.98 -13.30
C ALA A 203 10.82 0.45 -13.90
N PRO A 204 9.83 0.71 -14.77
CA PRO A 204 9.58 2.03 -15.33
C PRO A 204 9.20 3.02 -14.22
N ALA A 205 9.55 4.29 -14.40
CA ALA A 205 9.14 5.34 -13.49
C ALA A 205 7.60 5.46 -13.40
N CYS A 206 7.09 5.82 -12.23
CA CYS A 206 5.68 6.13 -12.08
C CYS A 206 5.30 7.31 -12.99
N PRO A 207 4.08 7.31 -13.56
CA PRO A 207 3.58 8.48 -14.28
C PRO A 207 3.60 9.69 -13.34
N ALA A 208 4.05 10.84 -13.86
CA ALA A 208 3.97 12.09 -13.12
C ALA A 208 2.50 12.32 -12.71
N ALA A 209 2.29 12.68 -11.44
CA ALA A 209 0.95 13.05 -10.97
C ALA A 209 0.53 14.30 -11.76
N ASN A 210 -0.45 14.15 -12.65
CA ASN A 210 -1.11 15.27 -13.35
C ASN A 210 -2.06 16.02 -12.40
#